data_AF-A0A9D0HGC7-F1
#
_entry.id   AF-A0A9D0HGC7-F1
#
_cell.length_a   1.000
_cell.length_b   1.000
_cell.length_c   1.000
_cell.angle_alpha   90.00
_cell.angle_beta   90.00
_cell.angle_gamma   90.00
#
_symmetry.space_group_name_H-M   'P 1'
#
loop_
_entity.id
_entity.type
_entity.pdbx_description
1 polymer ?
#
loop_
_entity_poly.entity_id
_entity_poly.type
_entity_poly.pdbx_seq_one_letter_code
_entity_poly.pdbx_strand_id
1 'polypeptide(L)' 'MSTAQPINNATFRLASGEWLDVREFHIQEEIGKPFYVKLTARHEDPDLDLEGFVGEVARFELAQG' A
#
# COMPACT_ATOMS: atom_id res chain seq x y z
N MET A 1 -7.34 13.20 -14.05
CA MET A 1 -8.52 12.81 -13.25
C MET A 1 -8.12 11.60 -12.44
N SER A 2 -8.26 11.64 -11.10
CA SER A 2 -7.86 10.57 -10.20
C SER A 2 -9.10 9.77 -9.81
N THR A 3 -9.12 8.46 -10.08
CA THR A 3 -10.22 7.55 -9.72
C THR A 3 -9.82 6.77 -8.47
N ALA A 4 -10.48 7.02 -7.34
CA ALA A 4 -10.40 6.14 -6.18
C ALA A 4 -11.27 4.90 -6.44
N GLN A 5 -10.68 3.71 -6.39
CA GLN A 5 -11.41 2.44 -6.56
C GLN A 5 -11.68 1.80 -5.19
N PRO A 6 -12.95 1.42 -4.89
CA PRO A 6 -13.24 0.64 -3.70
C PRO A 6 -12.60 -0.75 -3.80
N ILE A 7 -11.97 -1.11 -2.71
CA ILE A 7 -11.09 -2.26 -2.48
C ILE A 7 -11.86 -3.45 -1.92
N ASN A 8 -12.04 -4.47 -2.75
CA ASN A 8 -12.16 -5.85 -2.26
C ASN A 8 -10.91 -6.69 -2.60
N ASN A 9 -9.93 -6.11 -3.28
CA ASN A 9 -8.92 -6.85 -4.04
C ASN A 9 -7.50 -6.25 -3.94
N ALA A 10 -7.09 -5.63 -2.83
CA ALA A 10 -5.73 -5.08 -2.70
C ALA A 10 -5.08 -5.53 -1.38
N THR A 11 -3.85 -6.04 -1.46
CA THR A 11 -3.06 -6.45 -0.30
C THR A 11 -1.74 -5.71 -0.26
N PHE A 12 -1.26 -5.41 0.95
CA PHE A 12 0.04 -4.83 1.17
C PHE A 12 0.80 -5.61 2.23
N ARG A 13 2.06 -5.93 1.94
CA ARG A 13 2.94 -6.66 2.84
C ARG A 13 4.33 -6.03 2.89
N LEU A 14 4.87 -5.93 4.09
CA LEU A 14 6.26 -5.55 4.34
C LEU A 14 7.17 -6.78 4.25
N ALA A 15 8.46 -6.58 3.93
CA ALA A 15 9.43 -7.68 3.86
C ALA A 15 9.62 -8.42 5.19
N SER A 16 9.46 -7.72 6.30
CA SER A 16 9.47 -8.26 7.67
C SER A 16 8.30 -9.21 7.96
N GLY A 17 7.26 -9.17 7.11
CA GLY A 17 6.17 -10.15 7.10
C GLY A 17 4.82 -9.59 7.53
N GLU A 18 4.77 -8.37 8.05
CA GLU A 18 3.57 -7.66 8.49
C GLU A 18 2.62 -7.39 7.33
N TRP A 19 1.33 -7.53 7.63
CA TRP A 19 0.24 -7.33 6.68
C TRP A 19 -0.58 -6.12 7.12
N LEU A 20 -0.80 -5.20 6.19
CA LEU A 20 -1.69 -4.06 6.42
C LEU A 20 -2.97 -4.25 5.61
N ASP A 21 -4.10 -4.03 6.27
CA ASP A 21 -5.41 -4.12 5.64
C ASP A 21 -5.69 -2.81 4.90
N VAL A 22 -5.43 -2.81 3.59
CA VAL A 22 -5.56 -1.63 2.73
C VAL A 22 -7.02 -1.18 2.73
N ARG A 23 -7.25 0.13 2.92
CA ARG A 23 -8.56 0.81 2.93
C ARG A 23 -8.79 1.71 1.73
N GLU A 24 -7.71 2.27 1.19
CA GLU A 24 -7.72 3.07 -0.02
C GLU A 24 -6.32 3.01 -0.64
N PHE A 25 -6.23 3.10 -1.95
CA PHE A 25 -4.96 3.28 -2.63
C PHE A 25 -5.08 4.31 -3.77
N HIS A 26 -3.96 4.98 -4.03
CA HIS A 26 -3.79 5.83 -5.20
C HIS A 26 -2.44 5.54 -5.84
N ILE A 27 -2.46 5.25 -7.14
CA ILE A 27 -1.26 5.03 -7.95
C ILE A 27 -1.13 6.21 -8.91
N GLN A 28 0.03 6.86 -8.89
CA GLN A 28 0.37 7.92 -9.83
C GLN A 28 1.54 7.45 -10.70
N GLU A 29 1.31 7.40 -12.01
CA GLU A 29 2.31 7.03 -13.02
C GLU A 29 2.47 8.15 -14.04
N GLU A 30 3.70 8.44 -14.42
CA GLU A 30 4.03 9.39 -15.48
C GLU A 30 5.24 8.87 -16.27
N ILE A 31 5.17 9.00 -17.60
CA ILE A 31 6.24 8.50 -18.48
C ILE A 31 7.57 9.17 -18.13
N GLY A 32 8.62 8.35 -17.94
CA GLY A 32 9.96 8.82 -17.62
C GLY A 32 10.15 9.29 -16.18
N LYS A 33 9.18 9.05 -15.29
CA LYS A 33 9.30 9.33 -13.85
C LYS A 33 9.04 8.07 -13.03
N PRO A 34 9.53 8.03 -11.77
CA PRO A 34 9.12 7.01 -10.82
C PRO A 34 7.61 7.04 -10.61
N PHE A 35 7.01 5.87 -10.46
CA PHE A 35 5.65 5.76 -9.99
C PHE A 35 5.58 6.02 -8.49
N TYR A 36 4.41 6.43 -8.03
CA TYR A 36 4.12 6.62 -6.61
C TYR A 36 2.87 5.84 -6.22
N VAL A 37 2.97 5.06 -5.16
CA VAL A 37 1.83 4.37 -4.55
C VAL A 37 1.58 4.98 -3.18
N LYS A 38 0.39 5.53 -2.96
CA LYS A 38 -0.08 5.99 -1.65
C LYS A 38 -1.16 5.04 -1.16
N LEU A 39 -0.98 4.53 0.05
CA LEU A 39 -1.90 3.60 0.69
C LEU A 39 -2.45 4.24 1.97
N THR A 40 -3.74 4.09 2.20
CA THR A 40 -4.36 4.22 3.52
C THR A 40 -4.68 2.81 3.98
N ALA A 41 -4.15 2.36 5.11
CA ALA A 41 -4.36 1.02 5.61
C ALA A 41 -4.68 1.02 7.11
N ARG A 42 -5.27 -0.07 7.58
CA ARG A 42 -5.56 -0.34 8.99
C ARG A 42 -4.66 -1.46 9.49
N HIS A 43 -4.25 -1.36 10.75
CA HIS A 43 -3.65 -2.45 11.49
C HIS A 43 -4.41 -2.66 12.81
N GLU A 44 -4.31 -3.85 13.39
CA GLU A 44 -4.96 -4.16 14.67
C GLU A 44 -4.17 -3.62 15.88
N ASP A 45 -2.84 -3.61 15.78
CA ASP A 45 -1.95 -3.03 16.77
C ASP A 45 -1.87 -1.50 16.57
N PRO A 46 -2.33 -0.68 17.55
CA PRO A 46 -2.22 0.77 17.50
C PRO A 46 -0.80 1.29 17.73
N ASP A 47 0.09 0.49 18.32
CA ASP A 47 1.46 0.86 18.67
C ASP A 47 2.49 0.36 17.63
N LEU A 48 2.01 -0.04 16.45
CA LEU A 48 2.84 -0.49 15.33
C LEU A 48 3.92 0.55 15.00
N ASP A 49 5.19 0.13 15.06
CA ASP A 49 6.32 0.99 14.70
C ASP A 49 6.41 1.20 13.19
N LEU A 50 5.90 2.34 12.73
CA LEU A 50 5.92 2.72 11.32
C LEU A 50 7.31 3.20 10.86
N GLU A 51 8.12 3.76 11.76
CA GLU A 51 9.44 4.29 11.41
C GLU A 51 10.41 3.16 11.09
N GLY A 52 10.30 2.04 11.82
CA GLY A 52 11.07 0.82 11.57
C GLY A 52 10.88 0.21 10.18
N PHE A 53 9.81 0.58 9.46
CA PHE A 53 9.55 0.09 8.10
C PHE A 53 10.06 1.02 7.00
N VAL A 54 10.53 2.22 7.33
CA VAL A 54 10.96 3.20 6.32
C VAL A 54 12.23 2.71 5.61
N GLY A 55 12.16 2.61 4.28
CA GLY A 55 13.28 2.14 3.46
C GLY A 55 13.31 0.62 3.26
N GLU A 56 12.47 -0.12 3.97
CA GLU A 56 12.29 -1.56 3.75
C GLU A 56 11.56 -1.84 2.45
N VAL A 57 11.86 -2.99 1.85
CA VAL A 57 11.17 -3.46 0.65
C VAL A 57 9.73 -3.82 1.02
N ALA A 58 8.77 -3.39 0.21
CA ALA A 58 7.37 -3.71 0.37
C ALA A 58 6.75 -4.22 -0.93
N ARG A 59 5.67 -4.99 -0.79
CA ARG A 59 4.91 -5.53 -1.91
C ARG A 59 3.45 -5.09 -1.80
N PHE A 60 2.97 -4.43 -2.85
CA PHE A 60 1.58 -4.09 -3.05
C PHE A 60 1.03 -4.94 -4.20
N GLU A 61 -0.08 -5.64 -3.96
CA GLU A 61 -0.70 -6.52 -4.96
C GLU A 61 -2.17 -6.14 -5.15
N LEU A 62 -2.57 -6.05 -6.42
CA LEU A 62 -3.97 -5.93 -6.81
C LEU A 62 -4.43 -7.32 -7.29
N ALA A 63 -5.37 -7.94 -6.58
CA ALA A 63 -6.03 -9.14 -7.05
C ALA A 63 -6.83 -8.79 -8.31
N GLN A 64 -6.40 -9.34 -9.44
CA GLN A 64 -7.12 -9.18 -10.70
C GLN A 64 -8.49 -9.85 -10.59
N GLY A 65 -9.53 -9.11 -10.95
CA GLY A 65 -10.84 -9.69 -11.25
C GLY A 65 -10.84 -10.36 -12.60
#